data_AF-A0A358A115-F1
#
_entry.id   AF-A0A358A115-F1
#
_cell.length_a   1.000
_cell.length_b   1.000
_cell.length_c   1.000
_cell.angle_alpha   90.00
_cell.angle_beta   90.00
_cell.angle_gamma   90.00
#
_symmetry.space_group_name_H-M   'P 1'
#
loop_
_entity.id
_entity.type
_entity.pdbx_description
1 polymer ?
#
loop_
_entity_poly.entity_id
_entity_poly.type
_entity_poly.pdbx_seq_one_letter_code
_entity_poly.pdbx_strand_id
1 'polypeptide(L)'
;MSMIGTRVVRKEDPALLTEGGRYVADVGPTDALHAVFVRSVMAHGVVESIDTSKAKAMPGVAAVYTAADLELSPEPPGNPMLNQGMTRTWLATDRVRYVGEPYAVVLAETVAQAVDAAEMIWADIEPLDAVVTISDAMTEDVLLFPDLGTNRSFEMPSRVEGDVTVGCEVVVELEFNNPRLSVAPIEPRATVASWENDHLTVWACTQFPHRTRDGFVAAMGITPEQCRVITPDVGGGFGGKNANYVEDFVVGAAARAIGRPVRWVETRSESMTNLSHGRSLDYRVALGGTHDGDLQAYRVHIMQDAGAYPAIGSVLPMFGRIMDSGNYALDRVDASGESVVTNTTPVGAYRGAGRPEATLALERIIDVYAAEIGMDPAELRRRNFLGKDDFPYVTQTGADMDTGDYEAALDKVLEVVDVDALRAEQAARIGDPTRPLLGIGWAAYVEITNPLSAPEFGSCEIRPDGSVLLLTGSSAHGQGHYTTFAQLASELTGIPVDKIEVRHGDTDEVKRGGGTGGSRSLQVGGTAIWEATKTVVEQAKELAADVLEANPADIVLDTGTGTFAVTGSPSVTIGWSEVAAQAAEADE
;
A
#
# COMPACT_ATOMS: atom_id res chain seq x y z
N MET A 1 27.74 7.60 -19.73
CA MET A 1 27.49 8.23 -18.41
C MET A 1 26.41 7.41 -17.73
N SER A 2 26.52 7.11 -16.43
CA SER A 2 25.50 6.34 -15.72
C SER A 2 24.16 7.06 -15.76
N MET A 3 23.09 6.33 -16.07
CA MET A 3 21.70 6.75 -16.00
C MET A 3 21.19 6.74 -14.57
N ILE A 4 21.74 5.88 -13.70
CA ILE A 4 21.40 5.82 -12.27
C ILE A 4 21.92 7.07 -11.56
N GLY A 5 21.07 7.68 -10.73
CA GLY A 5 21.38 8.91 -10.00
C GLY A 5 21.21 10.21 -10.80
N THR A 6 20.80 10.12 -12.07
CA THR A 6 20.51 11.30 -12.90
C THR A 6 19.04 11.72 -12.81
N ARG A 7 18.78 13.03 -12.93
CA ARG A 7 17.42 13.59 -12.94
C ARG A 7 16.83 13.52 -14.36
N VAL A 8 16.31 12.36 -14.71
CA VAL A 8 15.61 12.14 -15.99
C VAL A 8 14.19 12.71 -15.92
N VAL A 9 13.74 13.36 -17.00
CA VAL A 9 12.35 13.82 -17.15
C VAL A 9 11.45 12.60 -17.29
N ARG A 10 10.30 12.58 -16.62
CA ARG A 10 9.48 11.37 -16.55
C ARG A 10 8.88 11.03 -17.91
N LYS A 11 8.94 9.75 -18.27
CA LYS A 11 8.38 9.19 -19.51
C LYS A 11 6.87 9.32 -19.57
N GLU A 12 6.20 9.22 -18.43
CA GLU A 12 4.75 9.30 -18.36
C GLU A 12 4.20 10.74 -18.48
N ASP A 13 5.03 11.77 -18.24
CA ASP A 13 4.57 13.17 -18.19
C ASP A 13 3.94 13.67 -19.50
N PRO A 14 4.55 13.44 -20.69
CA PRO A 14 3.98 13.97 -21.94
C PRO A 14 2.54 13.53 -22.18
N ALA A 15 2.23 12.24 -22.03
CA ALA A 15 0.87 11.73 -22.19
C ALA A 15 -0.07 12.30 -21.13
N LEU A 16 0.32 12.27 -19.86
CA LEU A 16 -0.48 12.80 -18.75
C LEU A 16 -0.80 14.30 -18.90
N LEU A 17 0.12 15.09 -19.46
CA LEU A 17 -0.02 16.55 -19.60
C LEU A 17 -0.74 16.98 -20.89
N THR A 18 -0.70 16.19 -21.96
CA THR A 18 -1.16 16.61 -23.29
C THR A 18 -2.36 15.83 -23.81
N GLU A 19 -2.40 14.52 -23.57
CA GLU A 19 -3.49 13.63 -23.98
C GLU A 19 -4.46 13.33 -22.83
N GLY A 20 -3.94 13.33 -21.60
CA GLY A 20 -4.64 12.91 -20.39
C GLY A 20 -4.26 11.49 -19.99
N GLY A 21 -4.29 11.21 -18.68
CA GLY A 21 -4.15 9.84 -18.17
C GLY A 21 -5.35 8.98 -18.51
N ARG A 22 -5.14 7.66 -18.56
CA ARG A 22 -6.21 6.68 -18.81
C ARG A 22 -6.63 6.06 -17.48
N TYR A 23 -7.61 6.64 -16.82
CA TYR A 23 -8.11 6.16 -15.53
C TYR A 23 -9.27 5.19 -15.73
N VAL A 24 -9.66 4.44 -14.69
CA VAL A 24 -10.73 3.43 -14.82
C VAL A 24 -12.06 4.04 -15.25
N ALA A 25 -12.36 5.27 -14.82
CA ALA A 25 -13.56 5.98 -15.24
C ALA A 25 -13.60 6.30 -16.76
N ASP A 26 -12.44 6.28 -17.43
CA ASP A 26 -12.28 6.64 -18.84
C ASP A 26 -12.21 5.43 -19.78
N VAL A 27 -12.05 4.21 -19.24
CA VAL A 27 -11.79 2.99 -20.03
C VAL A 27 -12.87 1.92 -19.87
N GLY A 28 -12.74 0.82 -20.61
CA GLY A 28 -13.72 -0.27 -20.66
C GLY A 28 -14.87 -0.02 -21.64
N PRO A 29 -15.89 -0.90 -21.65
CA PRO A 29 -17.02 -0.80 -22.59
C PRO A 29 -17.81 0.50 -22.42
N THR A 30 -18.19 1.12 -23.53
CA THR A 30 -18.92 2.40 -23.56
C THR A 30 -20.43 2.25 -23.36
N ASP A 31 -20.95 1.03 -23.47
CA ASP A 31 -22.36 0.65 -23.29
C ASP A 31 -22.63 0.05 -21.89
N ALA A 32 -21.69 0.22 -20.96
CA ALA A 32 -21.81 -0.27 -19.60
C ALA A 32 -22.95 0.40 -18.83
N LEU A 33 -23.71 -0.40 -18.08
CA LEU A 33 -24.70 0.09 -17.13
C LEU A 33 -24.00 0.80 -15.97
N HIS A 34 -24.63 1.86 -15.44
CA HIS A 34 -24.14 2.60 -14.29
C HIS A 34 -24.64 1.97 -12.98
N ALA A 35 -23.70 1.61 -12.11
CA ALA A 35 -23.96 1.08 -10.78
C ALA A 35 -23.95 2.18 -9.71
N VAL A 36 -24.96 2.17 -8.83
CA VAL A 36 -25.03 2.99 -7.62
C VAL A 36 -25.34 2.08 -6.44
N PHE A 37 -24.53 2.17 -5.38
CA PHE A 37 -24.72 1.37 -4.17
C PHE A 37 -25.69 2.06 -3.22
N VAL A 38 -26.61 1.29 -2.65
CA VAL A 38 -27.46 1.71 -1.54
C VAL A 38 -26.79 1.30 -0.24
N ARG A 39 -26.57 2.28 0.63
CA ARG A 39 -25.70 2.15 1.80
C ARG A 39 -26.44 2.44 3.09
N SER A 40 -26.02 1.78 4.16
CA SER A 40 -26.54 2.01 5.50
C SER A 40 -26.22 3.42 5.98
N VAL A 41 -27.23 4.11 6.50
CA VAL A 41 -27.05 5.35 7.28
C VAL A 41 -26.91 5.07 8.78
N MET A 42 -27.08 3.81 9.19
CA MET A 42 -26.93 3.35 10.58
C MET A 42 -25.56 2.70 10.78
N ALA A 43 -24.98 2.90 11.97
CA ALA A 43 -23.72 2.30 12.35
C ALA A 43 -23.87 0.82 12.75
N HIS A 44 -25.00 0.44 13.34
CA HIS A 44 -25.26 -0.93 13.78
C HIS A 44 -26.76 -1.22 13.78
N GLY A 45 -27.16 -2.37 13.24
CA GLY A 45 -28.56 -2.81 13.28
C GLY A 45 -28.82 -4.11 12.53
N VAL A 46 -29.87 -4.83 12.91
CA VAL A 46 -30.33 -6.06 12.24
C VAL A 46 -31.15 -5.68 11.00
N VAL A 47 -30.83 -6.24 9.85
CA VAL A 47 -31.60 -6.03 8.61
C VAL A 47 -32.77 -7.00 8.61
N GLU A 48 -34.00 -6.48 8.77
CA GLU A 48 -35.21 -7.30 8.74
C GLU A 48 -35.69 -7.55 7.31
N SER A 49 -35.63 -6.52 6.46
CA SER A 49 -36.02 -6.62 5.05
C SER A 49 -35.42 -5.51 4.20
N ILE A 50 -35.33 -5.74 2.88
CA ILE A 50 -34.90 -4.75 1.87
C ILE A 50 -35.96 -4.70 0.77
N ASP A 51 -36.66 -3.57 0.63
CA ASP A 51 -37.65 -3.38 -0.43
C ASP A 51 -37.02 -2.73 -1.67
N THR A 52 -36.92 -3.52 -2.75
CA THR A 52 -36.38 -3.09 -4.04
C THR A 52 -37.45 -2.89 -5.11
N SER A 53 -38.73 -3.10 -4.77
CA SER A 53 -39.81 -3.27 -5.76
C SER A 53 -40.05 -2.02 -6.60
N LYS A 54 -40.05 -0.83 -5.97
CA LYS A 54 -40.26 0.45 -6.67
C LYS A 54 -39.10 0.79 -7.59
N ALA A 55 -37.87 0.63 -7.12
CA ALA A 55 -36.66 0.91 -7.90
C ALA A 55 -36.59 0.03 -9.16
N LYS A 56 -36.91 -1.27 -9.04
CA LYS A 56 -36.95 -2.21 -10.19
C LYS A 56 -37.93 -1.80 -11.29
N ALA A 57 -38.99 -1.04 -10.95
CA ALA A 57 -40.00 -0.59 -11.91
C ALA A 57 -39.68 0.77 -12.56
N MET A 58 -38.58 1.43 -12.16
CA MET A 58 -38.27 2.78 -12.63
C MET A 58 -37.69 2.79 -14.05
N PRO A 59 -37.98 3.84 -14.85
CA PRO A 59 -37.46 3.95 -16.21
C PRO A 59 -35.93 3.93 -16.27
N GLY A 60 -35.39 3.04 -17.11
CA GLY A 60 -33.94 2.91 -17.32
C GLY A 60 -33.21 2.06 -16.28
N VAL A 61 -33.89 1.57 -15.25
CA VAL A 61 -33.30 0.58 -14.33
C VAL A 61 -33.29 -0.79 -15.01
N ALA A 62 -32.10 -1.37 -15.14
CA ALA A 62 -31.90 -2.68 -15.74
C ALA A 62 -31.98 -3.79 -14.69
N ALA A 63 -31.42 -3.55 -13.50
CA ALA A 63 -31.47 -4.49 -12.38
C ALA A 63 -31.29 -3.79 -11.03
N VAL A 64 -31.78 -4.44 -9.98
CA VAL A 64 -31.44 -4.12 -8.60
C VAL A 64 -31.07 -5.43 -7.93
N TYR A 65 -29.88 -5.49 -7.35
CA TYR A 65 -29.36 -6.68 -6.69
C TYR A 65 -29.11 -6.43 -5.20
N THR A 66 -29.47 -7.43 -4.41
CA THR A 66 -29.09 -7.62 -3.01
C THR A 66 -28.09 -8.77 -2.93
N ALA A 67 -27.56 -9.07 -1.74
CA ALA A 67 -26.70 -10.23 -1.55
C ALA A 67 -27.33 -11.56 -2.04
N ALA A 68 -28.65 -11.71 -1.93
CA ALA A 68 -29.35 -12.93 -2.34
C ALA A 68 -29.37 -13.15 -3.87
N ASP A 69 -29.13 -12.09 -4.65
CA ASP A 69 -29.14 -12.15 -6.12
C ASP A 69 -27.75 -12.44 -6.71
N LEU A 70 -26.68 -12.36 -5.90
CA LEU A 70 -25.30 -12.49 -6.33
C LEU A 70 -24.64 -13.71 -5.67
N GLU A 71 -24.14 -14.63 -6.49
CA GLU A 71 -23.42 -15.83 -6.04
C GLU A 71 -21.97 -15.49 -5.64
N LEU A 72 -21.81 -14.71 -4.57
CA LEU A 72 -20.51 -14.36 -4.01
C LEU A 72 -20.29 -15.03 -2.65
N SER A 73 -19.21 -15.79 -2.54
CA SER A 73 -18.80 -16.43 -1.28
C SER A 73 -18.33 -15.37 -0.28
N PRO A 74 -18.76 -15.41 1.01
CA PRO A 74 -18.24 -14.52 2.03
C PRO A 74 -16.71 -14.57 2.15
N GLU A 75 -16.09 -13.42 2.43
CA GLU A 75 -14.64 -13.29 2.55
C GLU A 75 -14.21 -13.42 4.02
N PRO A 76 -13.44 -14.45 4.41
CA PRO A 76 -12.77 -14.46 5.70
C PRO A 76 -11.64 -13.42 5.72
N PRO A 77 -11.21 -12.93 6.90
CA PRO A 77 -10.08 -12.01 7.00
C PRO A 77 -8.82 -12.55 6.30
N GLY A 78 -8.25 -11.76 5.38
CA GLY A 78 -7.18 -12.23 4.49
C GLY A 78 -5.83 -12.55 5.14
N ASN A 79 -5.65 -12.29 6.44
CA ASN A 79 -4.47 -12.70 7.20
C ASN A 79 -4.85 -13.82 8.18
N PRO A 80 -4.17 -14.99 8.15
CA PRO A 80 -4.51 -16.15 8.98
C PRO A 80 -4.34 -15.93 10.49
N MET A 81 -3.64 -14.88 10.92
CA MET A 81 -3.49 -14.51 12.33
C MET A 81 -4.70 -13.78 12.90
N LEU A 82 -5.62 -13.34 12.03
CA LEU A 82 -6.87 -12.71 12.44
C LEU A 82 -7.92 -13.76 12.80
N ASN A 83 -8.92 -13.36 13.58
CA ASN A 83 -10.08 -14.20 13.86
C ASN A 83 -10.85 -14.53 12.57
N GLN A 84 -10.63 -15.74 12.05
CA GLN A 84 -11.18 -16.19 10.76
C GLN A 84 -12.71 -16.30 10.74
N GLY A 85 -13.37 -16.29 11.91
CA GLY A 85 -14.83 -16.27 12.02
C GLY A 85 -15.46 -14.92 11.70
N MET A 86 -14.68 -13.83 11.72
CA MET A 86 -15.16 -12.47 11.41
C MET A 86 -15.28 -12.25 9.89
N THR A 87 -16.07 -13.10 9.24
CA THR A 87 -16.27 -13.09 7.79
C THR A 87 -17.10 -11.89 7.33
N ARG A 88 -16.78 -11.39 6.14
CA ARG A 88 -17.48 -10.27 5.51
C ARG A 88 -18.34 -10.76 4.35
N THR A 89 -19.60 -10.32 4.31
CA THR A 89 -20.44 -10.45 3.13
C THR A 89 -20.26 -9.26 2.21
N TRP A 90 -20.44 -9.46 0.90
CA TRP A 90 -20.19 -8.41 -0.09
C TRP A 90 -21.31 -7.38 -0.18
N LEU A 91 -22.50 -7.72 0.27
CA LEU A 91 -23.57 -6.77 0.59
C LEU A 91 -24.13 -7.22 1.94
N ALA A 92 -24.45 -6.28 2.82
CA ALA A 92 -25.02 -6.60 4.13
C ALA A 92 -26.27 -7.47 3.96
N THR A 93 -26.35 -8.52 4.76
CA THR A 93 -27.40 -9.54 4.71
C THR A 93 -28.24 -9.50 5.98
N ASP A 94 -27.63 -9.92 7.08
CA ASP A 94 -28.26 -10.04 8.40
C ASP A 94 -28.17 -8.75 9.21
N ARG A 95 -27.11 -7.96 8.98
CA ARG A 95 -26.72 -6.86 9.85
C ARG A 95 -25.92 -5.82 9.09
N VAL A 96 -26.15 -4.56 9.43
CA VAL A 96 -25.23 -3.46 9.10
C VAL A 96 -24.32 -3.22 10.30
N ARG A 97 -23.03 -3.06 10.05
CA ARG A 97 -21.94 -2.94 11.03
C ARG A 97 -21.20 -1.61 10.92
N TYR A 98 -21.44 -0.78 9.91
CA TYR A 98 -20.92 0.60 9.90
C TYR A 98 -21.74 1.51 8.97
N VAL A 99 -21.66 2.83 9.20
CA VAL A 99 -22.23 3.83 8.29
C VAL A 99 -21.51 3.79 6.95
N GLY A 100 -22.23 3.56 5.87
CA GLY A 100 -21.68 3.39 4.52
C GLY A 100 -21.71 1.94 4.01
N GLU A 101 -22.00 0.96 4.88
CA GLU A 101 -22.05 -0.45 4.46
C GLU A 101 -23.14 -0.67 3.40
N PRO A 102 -22.78 -1.17 2.20
CA PRO A 102 -23.75 -1.37 1.14
C PRO A 102 -24.59 -2.63 1.39
N TYR A 103 -25.90 -2.54 1.13
CA TYR A 103 -26.83 -3.68 1.23
C TYR A 103 -27.55 -3.97 -0.10
N ALA A 104 -27.47 -3.07 -1.07
CA ALA A 104 -27.98 -3.27 -2.42
C ALA A 104 -27.18 -2.48 -3.45
N VAL A 105 -27.32 -2.84 -4.73
CA VAL A 105 -26.79 -2.10 -5.88
C VAL A 105 -27.86 -1.95 -6.96
N VAL A 106 -27.96 -0.76 -7.53
CA VAL A 106 -28.84 -0.42 -8.66
C VAL A 106 -28.02 -0.32 -9.93
N LEU A 107 -28.47 -0.95 -11.02
CA LEU A 107 -27.89 -0.81 -12.35
C LEU A 107 -28.88 -0.09 -13.27
N ALA A 108 -28.46 0.99 -13.92
CA ALA A 108 -29.31 1.74 -14.85
C ALA A 108 -28.56 2.23 -16.10
N GLU A 109 -29.29 2.63 -17.13
CA GLU A 109 -28.74 3.14 -18.40
C GLU A 109 -27.98 4.47 -18.22
N THR A 110 -28.28 5.23 -17.16
CA THR A 110 -27.55 6.46 -16.80
C THR A 110 -27.31 6.53 -15.30
N VAL A 111 -26.25 7.23 -14.89
CA VAL A 111 -25.96 7.46 -13.47
C VAL A 111 -27.10 8.19 -12.76
N ALA A 112 -27.76 9.15 -13.42
CA ALA A 112 -28.88 9.89 -12.84
C ALA A 112 -30.06 8.96 -12.52
N GLN A 113 -30.40 8.05 -13.44
CA GLN A 113 -31.45 7.05 -13.20
C GLN A 113 -31.08 6.08 -12.08
N ALA A 114 -29.80 5.67 -12.00
CA ALA A 114 -29.34 4.79 -10.93
C ALA A 114 -29.42 5.48 -9.56
N VAL A 115 -29.05 6.77 -9.47
CA VAL A 115 -29.18 7.57 -8.24
C VAL A 115 -30.65 7.74 -7.85
N ASP A 116 -31.52 8.16 -8.77
CA ASP A 116 -32.95 8.33 -8.49
C ASP A 116 -33.61 7.03 -8.01
N ALA A 117 -33.19 5.89 -8.57
CA ALA A 117 -33.71 4.59 -8.19
C ALA A 117 -33.13 4.06 -6.87
N ALA A 118 -31.88 4.39 -6.54
CA ALA A 118 -31.29 4.06 -5.24
C ALA A 118 -32.07 4.70 -4.09
N GLU A 119 -32.58 5.93 -4.25
CA GLU A 119 -33.42 6.64 -3.26
C GLU A 119 -34.80 5.98 -3.05
N MET A 120 -35.22 5.09 -3.95
CA MET A 120 -36.49 4.36 -3.86
C MET A 120 -36.35 2.99 -3.20
N ILE A 121 -35.13 2.64 -2.78
CA ILE A 121 -34.82 1.42 -2.01
C ILE A 121 -34.70 1.81 -0.55
N TRP A 122 -35.36 1.04 0.31
CA TRP A 122 -35.23 1.21 1.76
C TRP A 122 -35.11 -0.15 2.42
N ALA A 123 -34.30 -0.20 3.48
CA ALA A 123 -34.17 -1.36 4.34
C ALA A 123 -34.86 -1.07 5.67
N ASP A 124 -35.59 -2.06 6.19
CA ASP A 124 -36.07 -2.05 7.57
C ASP A 124 -34.94 -2.58 8.45
N ILE A 125 -34.40 -1.73 9.32
CA ILE A 125 -33.23 -2.01 10.15
C ILE A 125 -33.60 -1.75 11.60
N GLU A 126 -33.62 -2.82 12.41
CA GLU A 126 -33.76 -2.73 13.86
C GLU A 126 -32.44 -2.17 14.43
N PRO A 127 -32.44 -0.95 15.01
CA PRO A 127 -31.21 -0.33 15.47
C PRO A 127 -30.60 -1.07 16.67
N LEU A 128 -29.28 -1.13 16.70
CA LEU A 128 -28.51 -1.62 17.85
C LEU A 128 -27.55 -0.55 18.34
N ASP A 129 -27.13 -0.70 19.60
CA ASP A 129 -26.07 0.13 20.16
C ASP A 129 -24.79 -0.02 19.32
N ALA A 130 -24.14 1.09 19.02
CA ALA A 130 -22.93 1.10 18.20
C ALA A 130 -21.68 1.26 19.07
N VAL A 131 -20.66 0.47 18.77
CA VAL A 131 -19.33 0.53 19.37
C VAL A 131 -18.44 1.39 18.49
N VAL A 132 -18.07 2.61 18.92
CA VAL A 132 -17.30 3.55 18.06
C VAL A 132 -15.94 3.94 18.61
N THR A 133 -15.57 3.40 19.79
CA THR A 133 -14.25 3.58 20.38
C THR A 133 -13.63 2.23 20.72
N ILE A 134 -12.30 2.19 20.82
CA ILE A 134 -11.56 1.01 21.26
C ILE A 134 -11.98 0.63 22.69
N SER A 135 -12.16 1.61 23.58
CA SER A 135 -12.54 1.35 24.97
C SER A 135 -13.92 0.71 25.08
N ASP A 136 -14.90 1.15 24.29
CA ASP A 136 -16.23 0.54 24.25
C ASP A 136 -16.16 -0.89 23.69
N ALA A 137 -15.33 -1.14 22.68
CA ALA A 137 -15.19 -2.47 22.09
C ALA A 137 -14.64 -3.50 23.08
N MET A 138 -13.74 -3.05 23.96
CA MET A 138 -13.11 -3.89 24.99
C MET A 138 -14.04 -4.27 26.15
N THR A 139 -15.17 -3.60 26.34
CA THR A 139 -16.13 -4.03 27.37
C THR A 139 -16.89 -5.29 26.95
N GLU A 140 -16.96 -5.55 25.64
CA GLU A 140 -17.69 -6.67 25.04
C GLU A 140 -19.19 -6.72 25.39
N ASP A 141 -19.77 -5.59 25.85
CA ASP A 141 -21.21 -5.46 26.12
C ASP A 141 -22.03 -5.56 24.83
N VAL A 142 -21.47 -5.08 23.72
CA VAL A 142 -22.04 -5.13 22.37
C VAL A 142 -21.04 -5.81 21.44
N LEU A 143 -21.47 -6.87 20.76
CA LEU A 143 -20.63 -7.66 19.86
C LEU A 143 -21.03 -7.44 18.39
N LEU A 144 -20.07 -7.11 17.53
CA LEU A 144 -20.30 -6.99 16.08
C LEU A 144 -20.49 -8.37 15.41
N PHE A 145 -19.93 -9.41 16.04
CA PHE A 145 -20.05 -10.81 15.64
C PHE A 145 -20.52 -11.64 16.85
N PRO A 146 -21.83 -11.62 17.19
CA PRO A 146 -22.35 -12.22 18.42
C PRO A 146 -21.99 -13.71 18.58
N ASP A 147 -21.98 -14.46 17.49
CA ASP A 147 -21.67 -15.91 17.50
C ASP A 147 -20.22 -16.23 17.91
N LEU A 148 -19.32 -15.24 17.87
CA LEU A 148 -17.91 -15.41 18.26
C LEU A 148 -17.65 -15.05 19.72
N GLY A 149 -18.58 -14.34 20.37
CA GLY A 149 -18.45 -13.98 21.79
C GLY A 149 -17.34 -12.98 22.12
N THR A 150 -16.75 -12.29 21.13
CA THR A 150 -15.65 -11.33 21.34
C THR A 150 -15.58 -10.27 20.25
N ASN A 151 -15.13 -9.06 20.60
CA ASN A 151 -14.76 -8.01 19.63
C ASN A 151 -13.26 -8.05 19.25
N ARG A 152 -12.47 -8.91 19.90
CA ARG A 152 -11.04 -9.02 19.61
C ARG A 152 -10.80 -9.77 18.31
N SER A 153 -10.13 -9.10 17.37
CA SER A 153 -9.77 -9.64 16.06
C SER A 153 -8.34 -10.13 15.98
N PHE A 154 -7.45 -9.59 16.81
CA PHE A 154 -6.02 -9.89 16.83
C PHE A 154 -5.42 -9.64 18.22
N GLU A 155 -4.38 -10.40 18.56
CA GLU A 155 -3.60 -10.25 19.78
C GLU A 155 -2.11 -10.40 19.48
N MET A 156 -1.32 -9.45 19.97
CA MET A 156 0.14 -9.44 19.94
C MET A 156 0.64 -9.44 21.39
N PRO A 157 0.94 -10.61 21.98
CA PRO A 157 1.36 -10.68 23.36
C PRO A 157 2.74 -10.05 23.57
N SER A 158 2.97 -9.56 24.79
CA SER A 158 4.29 -9.23 25.30
C SER A 158 5.23 -10.44 25.16
N ARG A 159 6.51 -10.19 24.86
CA ARG A 159 7.53 -11.25 24.80
C ARG A 159 8.48 -11.23 26.00
N VAL A 160 8.26 -10.33 26.96
CA VAL A 160 9.11 -10.16 28.13
C VAL A 160 8.30 -10.40 29.40
N GLU A 161 8.90 -11.01 30.41
CA GLU A 161 8.28 -11.12 31.73
C GLU A 161 8.52 -9.84 32.55
N GLY A 162 7.45 -9.23 33.05
CA GLY A 162 7.51 -8.05 33.91
C GLY A 162 7.70 -6.73 33.16
N ASP A 163 8.04 -5.69 33.91
CA ASP A 163 8.21 -4.34 33.38
C ASP A 163 9.69 -4.07 33.04
N VAL A 164 9.98 -3.86 31.75
CA VAL A 164 11.34 -3.61 31.22
C VAL A 164 12.00 -2.35 31.76
N THR A 165 11.22 -1.40 32.29
CA THR A 165 11.71 -0.12 32.85
C THR A 165 12.18 -0.23 34.30
N VAL A 166 11.95 -1.38 34.96
CA VAL A 166 12.42 -1.62 36.33
C VAL A 166 13.94 -1.52 36.38
N GLY A 167 14.44 -0.67 37.30
CA GLY A 167 15.87 -0.44 37.50
C GLY A 167 16.44 0.77 36.77
N CYS A 168 15.66 1.43 35.91
CA CYS A 168 16.03 2.73 35.34
C CYS A 168 15.97 3.84 36.41
N GLU A 169 16.85 4.84 36.30
CA GLU A 169 16.89 5.97 37.23
C GLU A 169 15.77 6.98 36.96
N VAL A 170 15.48 7.21 35.69
CA VAL A 170 14.40 8.07 35.20
C VAL A 170 13.49 7.22 34.32
N VAL A 171 12.18 7.33 34.54
CA VAL A 171 11.14 6.71 33.71
C VAL A 171 10.09 7.75 33.42
N VAL A 172 9.75 7.91 32.14
CA VAL A 172 8.64 8.75 31.69
C VAL A 172 7.59 7.89 31.00
N GLU A 173 6.32 8.28 31.15
CA GLU A 173 5.19 7.59 30.54
C GLU A 173 4.35 8.57 29.73
N LEU A 174 3.74 8.08 28.65
CA LEU A 174 2.83 8.85 27.81
C LEU A 174 1.68 7.96 27.34
N GLU A 175 0.46 8.47 27.45
CA GLU A 175 -0.71 7.91 26.78
C GLU A 175 -1.21 8.91 25.74
N PHE A 176 -1.42 8.46 24.50
CA PHE A 176 -1.90 9.33 23.44
C PHE A 176 -2.61 8.54 22.33
N ASN A 177 -3.48 9.24 21.60
CA ASN A 177 -4.17 8.71 20.44
C ASN A 177 -3.46 9.14 19.14
N ASN A 178 -3.31 8.21 18.20
CA ASN A 178 -3.00 8.49 16.81
C ASN A 178 -4.31 8.45 16.00
N PRO A 179 -4.83 9.62 15.59
CA PRO A 179 -6.20 9.73 15.11
C PRO A 179 -6.38 8.97 13.81
N ARG A 180 -7.60 8.47 13.60
CA ARG A 180 -8.01 7.90 12.31
C ARG A 180 -7.86 8.93 11.20
N LEU A 181 -7.30 8.51 10.06
CA LEU A 181 -7.13 9.36 8.87
C LEU A 181 -7.74 8.70 7.63
N SER A 182 -8.36 9.51 6.78
CA SER A 182 -8.71 9.08 5.42
C SER A 182 -7.49 9.21 4.51
N VAL A 183 -7.33 8.24 3.60
CA VAL A 183 -6.26 8.25 2.60
C VAL A 183 -6.50 9.31 1.52
N ALA A 184 -7.78 9.54 1.18
CA ALA A 184 -8.25 10.57 0.26
C ALA A 184 -7.41 10.78 -1.03
N PRO A 185 -7.13 9.72 -1.84
CA PRO A 185 -6.49 9.90 -3.15
C PRO A 185 -7.35 10.79 -4.05
N ILE A 186 -6.74 11.63 -4.91
CA ILE A 186 -7.48 12.58 -5.77
C ILE A 186 -8.48 11.85 -6.67
N GLU A 187 -8.07 10.73 -7.26
CA GLU A 187 -8.99 9.81 -7.93
C GLU A 187 -9.64 8.90 -6.87
N PRO A 188 -10.97 8.96 -6.66
CA PRO A 188 -11.70 7.94 -5.90
C PRO A 188 -11.57 6.55 -6.52
N ARG A 189 -12.21 5.53 -5.94
CA ARG A 189 -12.24 4.22 -6.58
C ARG A 189 -13.18 4.21 -7.78
N ALA A 190 -12.90 3.34 -8.74
CA ALA A 190 -13.78 3.05 -9.85
C ALA A 190 -13.50 1.63 -10.32
N THR A 191 -14.55 0.97 -10.81
CA THR A 191 -14.48 -0.37 -11.39
C THR A 191 -15.41 -0.46 -12.59
N VAL A 192 -14.91 -1.07 -13.66
CA VAL A 192 -15.72 -1.51 -14.80
C VAL A 192 -15.53 -3.00 -14.94
N ALA A 193 -16.61 -3.75 -15.16
CA ALA A 193 -16.52 -5.18 -15.39
C ALA A 193 -17.39 -5.61 -16.57
N SER A 194 -16.94 -6.63 -17.28
CA SER A 194 -17.69 -7.32 -18.33
C SER A 194 -17.49 -8.82 -18.21
N TRP A 195 -18.55 -9.59 -18.49
CA TRP A 195 -18.51 -11.04 -18.53
C TRP A 195 -18.90 -11.52 -19.93
N GLU A 196 -17.96 -12.11 -20.65
CA GLU A 196 -18.16 -12.59 -22.02
C GLU A 196 -17.46 -13.95 -22.20
N ASN A 197 -18.12 -14.91 -22.85
CA ASN A 197 -17.54 -16.23 -23.15
C ASN A 197 -16.89 -16.93 -21.94
N ASP A 198 -17.59 -16.94 -20.80
CA ASP A 198 -17.10 -17.49 -19.51
C ASP A 198 -15.81 -16.84 -18.99
N HIS A 199 -15.57 -15.59 -19.38
CA HIS A 199 -14.41 -14.82 -19.01
C HIS A 199 -14.80 -13.44 -18.44
N LEU A 200 -14.36 -13.18 -17.22
CA LEU A 200 -14.49 -11.90 -16.53
C LEU A 200 -13.32 -10.99 -16.89
N THR A 201 -13.61 -9.79 -17.39
CA THR A 201 -12.62 -8.71 -17.49
C THR A 201 -13.02 -7.59 -16.53
N VAL A 202 -12.10 -7.17 -15.68
CA VAL A 202 -12.30 -6.09 -14.70
C VAL A 202 -11.23 -5.03 -14.89
N TRP A 203 -11.66 -3.80 -15.17
CA TRP A 203 -10.81 -2.62 -15.05
C TRP A 203 -10.96 -2.09 -13.62
N ALA A 204 -9.87 -2.07 -12.86
CA ALA A 204 -9.89 -1.69 -11.44
C ALA A 204 -8.70 -0.79 -11.09
N CYS A 205 -8.93 0.25 -10.29
CA CYS A 205 -7.87 1.13 -9.82
C CYS A 205 -7.25 0.54 -8.54
N THR A 206 -6.51 -0.56 -8.67
CA THR A 206 -5.92 -1.32 -7.55
C THR A 206 -4.40 -1.22 -7.54
N GLN A 207 -3.80 -1.28 -6.35
CA GLN A 207 -2.35 -1.40 -6.18
C GLN A 207 -1.82 -2.83 -6.41
N PHE A 208 -2.71 -3.83 -6.41
CA PHE A 208 -2.38 -5.26 -6.45
C PHE A 208 -3.28 -6.00 -7.46
N PRO A 209 -3.10 -5.81 -8.78
CA PRO A 209 -3.94 -6.41 -9.82
C PRO A 209 -4.08 -7.94 -9.68
N HIS A 210 -2.98 -8.65 -9.43
CA HIS A 210 -2.99 -10.11 -9.26
C HIS A 210 -3.75 -10.55 -8.00
N ARG A 211 -3.60 -9.83 -6.88
CA ARG A 211 -4.37 -10.12 -5.66
C ARG A 211 -5.86 -9.89 -5.89
N THR A 212 -6.22 -8.80 -6.59
CA THR A 212 -7.60 -8.50 -6.93
C THR A 212 -8.19 -9.61 -7.82
N ARG A 213 -7.45 -10.10 -8.82
CA ARG A 213 -7.86 -11.26 -9.64
C ARG A 213 -8.11 -12.50 -8.78
N ASP A 214 -7.17 -12.83 -7.89
CA ASP A 214 -7.28 -14.00 -7.03
C ASP A 214 -8.45 -13.88 -6.04
N GLY A 215 -8.77 -12.65 -5.62
CA GLY A 215 -9.99 -12.35 -4.90
C GLY A 215 -11.25 -12.69 -5.70
N PHE A 216 -11.36 -12.22 -6.95
CA PHE A 216 -12.51 -12.55 -7.82
C PHE A 216 -12.65 -14.07 -8.03
N VAL A 217 -11.53 -14.76 -8.24
CA VAL A 217 -11.45 -16.23 -8.34
C VAL A 217 -12.08 -16.88 -7.11
N ALA A 218 -11.66 -16.47 -5.90
CA ALA A 218 -12.18 -17.02 -4.65
C ALA A 218 -13.66 -16.67 -4.43
N ALA A 219 -14.06 -15.41 -4.66
CA ALA A 219 -15.40 -14.94 -4.37
C ALA A 219 -16.45 -15.52 -5.32
N MET A 220 -16.13 -15.65 -6.61
CA MET A 220 -17.05 -16.10 -7.66
C MET A 220 -16.93 -17.59 -8.00
N GLY A 221 -15.95 -18.30 -7.44
CA GLY A 221 -15.71 -19.72 -7.72
C GLY A 221 -15.29 -20.00 -9.17
N ILE A 222 -14.56 -19.08 -9.81
CA ILE A 222 -14.04 -19.19 -11.18
C ILE A 222 -12.55 -19.56 -11.17
N THR A 223 -11.94 -19.86 -12.32
CA THR A 223 -10.48 -20.11 -12.40
C THR A 223 -9.69 -18.83 -12.72
N PRO A 224 -8.37 -18.77 -12.42
CA PRO A 224 -7.54 -17.63 -12.79
C PRO A 224 -7.54 -17.31 -14.28
N GLU A 225 -7.70 -18.31 -15.16
CA GLU A 225 -7.77 -18.15 -16.61
C GLU A 225 -9.10 -17.56 -17.08
N GLN A 226 -10.13 -17.60 -16.23
CA GLN A 226 -11.43 -16.97 -16.49
C GLN A 226 -11.49 -15.53 -15.97
N CYS A 227 -10.41 -14.99 -15.40
CA CYS A 227 -10.40 -13.67 -14.79
C CYS A 227 -9.18 -12.85 -15.22
N ARG A 228 -9.45 -11.74 -15.88
CA ARG A 228 -8.45 -10.71 -16.21
C ARG A 228 -8.75 -9.43 -15.45
N VAL A 229 -7.76 -8.96 -14.70
CA VAL A 229 -7.77 -7.62 -14.09
C VAL A 229 -6.83 -6.72 -14.86
N ILE A 230 -7.30 -5.52 -15.20
CA ILE A 230 -6.57 -4.49 -15.91
C ILE A 230 -6.52 -3.24 -15.02
N THR A 231 -5.34 -2.92 -14.52
CA THR A 231 -5.06 -1.67 -13.80
C THR A 231 -4.40 -0.67 -14.75
N PRO A 232 -5.10 0.37 -15.23
CA PRO A 232 -4.52 1.39 -16.10
C PRO A 232 -3.80 2.45 -15.24
N ASP A 233 -3.84 3.73 -15.62
CA ASP A 233 -3.32 4.79 -14.75
C ASP A 233 -4.16 4.90 -13.48
N VAL A 234 -3.51 5.14 -12.34
CA VAL A 234 -4.16 5.29 -11.03
C VAL A 234 -3.77 6.64 -10.42
N GLY A 235 -4.77 7.46 -10.11
CA GLY A 235 -4.63 8.82 -9.56
C GLY A 235 -4.34 8.83 -8.06
N GLY A 236 -3.31 8.08 -7.66
CA GLY A 236 -2.85 7.90 -6.29
C GLY A 236 -3.54 6.74 -5.58
N GLY A 237 -2.75 5.92 -4.88
CA GLY A 237 -3.23 4.81 -4.03
C GLY A 237 -2.90 4.98 -2.55
N PHE A 238 -1.63 5.31 -2.24
CA PHE A 238 -1.14 5.62 -0.89
C PHE A 238 -1.38 4.54 0.19
N GLY A 239 -1.68 3.31 -0.21
CA GLY A 239 -2.06 2.20 0.67
C GLY A 239 -3.56 1.96 0.71
N GLY A 240 -4.39 2.96 0.41
CA GLY A 240 -5.85 2.83 0.43
C GLY A 240 -6.40 1.96 -0.70
N LYS A 241 -5.73 1.85 -1.84
CA LYS A 241 -6.19 1.02 -2.99
C LYS A 241 -5.59 -0.39 -2.96
N ASN A 242 -5.30 -0.94 -1.78
CA ASN A 242 -4.61 -2.23 -1.63
C ASN A 242 -5.50 -3.43 -1.23
N ALA A 243 -6.76 -3.17 -0.87
CA ALA A 243 -7.69 -4.14 -0.33
C ALA A 243 -8.61 -4.70 -1.42
N ASN A 244 -9.23 -5.84 -1.12
CA ASN A 244 -10.40 -6.31 -1.84
C ASN A 244 -11.60 -5.50 -1.34
N TYR A 245 -12.18 -4.68 -2.22
CA TYR A 245 -13.30 -3.85 -1.84
C TYR A 245 -14.60 -4.41 -2.37
N VAL A 246 -15.64 -4.28 -1.54
CA VAL A 246 -16.99 -4.73 -1.85
C VAL A 246 -17.47 -4.31 -3.22
N GLU A 247 -17.31 -3.04 -3.55
CA GLU A 247 -17.91 -2.49 -4.75
C GLU A 247 -17.34 -3.11 -6.02
N ASP A 248 -16.04 -3.40 -6.04
CA ASP A 248 -15.37 -4.00 -7.20
C ASP A 248 -15.93 -5.41 -7.47
N PHE A 249 -16.12 -6.18 -6.40
CA PHE A 249 -16.57 -7.57 -6.45
C PHE A 249 -18.05 -7.68 -6.81
N VAL A 250 -18.87 -6.81 -6.24
CA VAL A 250 -20.29 -6.70 -6.58
C VAL A 250 -20.46 -6.27 -8.04
N VAL A 251 -19.65 -5.34 -8.55
CA VAL A 251 -19.70 -4.94 -9.97
C VAL A 251 -19.33 -6.09 -10.91
N GLY A 252 -18.28 -6.87 -10.58
CA GLY A 252 -17.92 -8.06 -11.36
C GLY A 252 -19.01 -9.13 -11.37
N ALA A 253 -19.59 -9.44 -10.21
CA ALA A 253 -20.70 -10.39 -10.09
C ALA A 253 -21.96 -9.89 -10.81
N ALA A 254 -22.27 -8.59 -10.69
CA ALA A 254 -23.41 -7.97 -11.34
C ALA A 254 -23.29 -8.03 -12.87
N ALA A 255 -22.10 -7.80 -13.44
CA ALA A 255 -21.84 -7.94 -14.87
C ALA A 255 -22.10 -9.38 -15.37
N ARG A 256 -21.71 -10.40 -14.59
CA ARG A 256 -22.04 -11.80 -14.87
C ARG A 256 -23.54 -12.06 -14.79
N ALA A 257 -24.21 -11.58 -13.74
CA ALA A 257 -25.63 -11.82 -13.50
C ALA A 257 -26.54 -11.21 -14.59
N ILE A 258 -26.21 -10.00 -15.06
CA ILE A 258 -27.01 -9.28 -16.05
C ILE A 258 -26.59 -9.57 -17.50
N GLY A 259 -25.39 -10.11 -17.73
CA GLY A 259 -24.85 -10.38 -19.06
C GLY A 259 -24.55 -9.12 -19.88
N ARG A 260 -24.32 -7.98 -19.20
CA ARG A 260 -23.93 -6.69 -19.79
C ARG A 260 -22.78 -6.09 -18.98
N PRO A 261 -21.91 -5.27 -19.59
CA PRO A 261 -20.89 -4.54 -18.83
C PRO A 261 -21.50 -3.62 -17.77
N VAL A 262 -20.83 -3.47 -16.64
CA VAL A 262 -21.25 -2.64 -15.51
C VAL A 262 -20.10 -1.72 -15.09
N ARG A 263 -20.41 -0.45 -14.82
CA ARG A 263 -19.47 0.58 -14.39
C ARG A 263 -19.92 1.21 -13.09
N TRP A 264 -19.01 1.31 -12.14
CA TRP A 264 -19.15 2.08 -10.92
C TRP A 264 -18.01 3.09 -10.81
N VAL A 265 -18.34 4.32 -10.43
CA VAL A 265 -17.38 5.38 -10.14
C VAL A 265 -17.76 5.97 -8.79
N GLU A 266 -16.86 5.86 -7.81
CA GLU A 266 -17.06 6.31 -6.44
C GLU A 266 -17.10 7.85 -6.38
N THR A 267 -18.05 8.39 -5.64
CA THR A 267 -18.04 9.83 -5.31
C THR A 267 -17.03 10.12 -4.18
N ARG A 268 -16.60 11.39 -4.03
CA ARG A 268 -15.73 11.75 -2.89
C ARG A 268 -16.37 11.41 -1.54
N SER A 269 -17.67 11.67 -1.39
CA SER A 269 -18.38 11.41 -0.13
C SER A 269 -18.41 9.92 0.20
N GLU A 270 -18.62 9.05 -0.79
CA GLU A 270 -18.51 7.60 -0.60
C GLU A 270 -17.08 7.19 -0.25
N SER A 271 -16.08 7.77 -0.91
CA SER A 271 -14.67 7.48 -0.63
C SER A 271 -14.28 7.80 0.82
N MET A 272 -14.84 8.87 1.40
CA MET A 272 -14.59 9.25 2.79
C MET A 272 -15.22 8.31 3.83
N THR A 273 -16.14 7.42 3.42
CA THR A 273 -16.83 6.49 4.33
C THR A 273 -16.60 5.02 3.98
N ASN A 274 -16.03 4.70 2.82
CA ASN A 274 -15.89 3.32 2.32
C ASN A 274 -14.48 2.92 1.93
N LEU A 275 -13.62 3.86 1.53
CA LEU A 275 -12.21 3.57 1.39
C LEU A 275 -11.63 3.30 2.77
N SER A 276 -10.77 2.29 2.89
CA SER A 276 -10.15 1.97 4.17
C SER A 276 -9.43 3.20 4.76
N HIS A 277 -9.59 3.38 6.07
CA HIS A 277 -8.91 4.44 6.81
C HIS A 277 -7.57 3.95 7.35
N GLY A 278 -6.65 4.84 7.67
CA GLY A 278 -5.38 4.49 8.31
C GLY A 278 -5.31 4.94 9.76
N ARG A 279 -4.25 4.51 10.45
CA ARG A 279 -3.95 4.85 11.86
C ARG A 279 -5.00 4.26 12.81
N SER A 280 -5.65 5.10 13.63
CA SER A 280 -6.67 4.71 14.61
C SER A 280 -6.11 3.81 15.71
N LEU A 281 -5.14 4.35 16.46
CA LEU A 281 -4.43 3.63 17.52
C LEU A 281 -4.45 4.42 18.82
N ASP A 282 -4.60 3.73 19.95
CA ASP A 282 -4.30 4.25 21.27
C ASP A 282 -2.97 3.64 21.76
N TYR A 283 -2.08 4.51 22.22
CA TYR A 283 -0.75 4.14 22.73
C TYR A 283 -0.68 4.33 24.23
N ARG A 284 -0.04 3.37 24.89
CA ARG A 284 0.56 3.54 26.22
C ARG A 284 2.04 3.21 26.12
N VAL A 285 2.89 4.19 26.38
CA VAL A 285 4.35 4.04 26.24
C VAL A 285 5.08 4.44 27.51
N ALA A 286 6.20 3.78 27.77
CA ALA A 286 7.15 4.15 28.81
C ALA A 286 8.57 4.07 28.28
N LEU A 287 9.41 5.06 28.62
CA LEU A 287 10.84 5.09 28.29
C LEU A 287 11.64 5.29 29.58
N GLY A 288 12.64 4.44 29.80
CA GLY A 288 13.51 4.48 30.97
C GLY A 288 14.99 4.57 30.61
N GLY A 289 15.76 5.28 31.43
CA GLY A 289 17.20 5.47 31.26
C GLY A 289 17.88 6.09 32.48
N THR A 290 19.06 6.69 32.26
CA THR A 290 19.83 7.43 33.27
C THR A 290 19.56 8.94 33.23
N HIS A 291 19.87 9.66 34.32
CA HIS A 291 19.78 11.12 34.34
C HIS A 291 20.79 11.80 33.38
N ASP A 292 21.85 11.08 33.00
CA ASP A 292 22.87 11.51 32.03
C ASP A 292 22.45 11.26 30.57
N GLY A 293 21.25 10.71 30.33
CA GLY A 293 20.67 10.55 29.01
C GLY A 293 21.01 9.23 28.30
N ASP A 294 21.43 8.19 29.01
CA ASP A 294 21.56 6.85 28.43
C ASP A 294 20.20 6.14 28.46
N LEU A 295 19.57 5.95 27.30
CA LEU A 295 18.30 5.26 27.15
C LEU A 295 18.51 3.75 27.27
N GLN A 296 17.65 3.08 28.04
CA GLN A 296 17.86 1.67 28.39
C GLN A 296 16.65 0.79 28.06
N ALA A 297 15.45 1.28 28.31
CA ALA A 297 14.25 0.47 28.22
C ALA A 297 13.09 1.22 27.56
N TYR A 298 12.42 0.56 26.62
CA TYR A 298 11.21 1.06 25.99
C TYR A 298 10.08 0.02 26.09
N ARG A 299 8.93 0.44 26.59
CA ARG A 299 7.71 -0.37 26.61
C ARG A 299 6.64 0.33 25.80
N VAL A 300 5.96 -0.43 24.95
CA VAL A 300 4.79 0.05 24.21
C VAL A 300 3.66 -0.99 24.24
N HIS A 301 2.46 -0.50 24.56
CA HIS A 301 1.22 -1.23 24.42
C HIS A 301 0.31 -0.50 23.46
N ILE A 302 -0.18 -1.22 22.45
CA ILE A 302 -0.90 -0.68 21.30
C ILE A 302 -2.31 -1.25 21.27
N MET A 303 -3.33 -0.38 21.29
CA MET A 303 -4.68 -0.77 20.96
C MET A 303 -5.04 -0.25 19.58
N GLN A 304 -5.46 -1.13 18.68
CA GLN A 304 -5.78 -0.80 17.29
C GLN A 304 -7.28 -0.98 17.03
N ASP A 305 -7.89 0.04 16.44
CA ASP A 305 -9.23 -0.08 15.87
C ASP A 305 -9.15 -0.80 14.52
N ALA A 306 -9.87 -1.90 14.34
CA ALA A 306 -9.95 -2.64 13.08
C ALA A 306 -11.04 -2.10 12.12
N GLY A 307 -11.97 -1.29 12.62
CA GLY A 307 -13.27 -1.06 12.00
C GLY A 307 -14.14 -2.32 11.99
N ALA A 308 -15.20 -2.31 11.19
CA ALA A 308 -16.27 -3.29 11.26
C ALA A 308 -15.85 -4.71 10.83
N TYR A 309 -14.84 -4.80 9.97
CA TYR A 309 -14.31 -6.06 9.46
C TYR A 309 -12.78 -6.01 9.51
N PRO A 310 -12.12 -6.98 10.17
CA PRO A 310 -10.67 -6.94 10.33
C PRO A 310 -9.99 -7.21 8.98
N ALA A 311 -9.02 -6.36 8.66
CA ALA A 311 -8.24 -6.40 7.43
C ALA A 311 -6.76 -6.19 7.78
N ILE A 312 -5.95 -5.71 6.82
CA ILE A 312 -4.53 -5.47 7.07
C ILE A 312 -4.28 -4.49 8.22
N GLY A 313 -5.19 -3.54 8.48
CA GLY A 313 -5.12 -2.59 9.60
C GLY A 313 -4.95 -3.26 10.96
N SER A 314 -5.68 -4.36 11.18
CA SER A 314 -5.69 -5.14 12.42
C SER A 314 -4.37 -5.84 12.74
N VAL A 315 -3.45 -5.96 11.78
CA VAL A 315 -2.11 -6.56 12.02
C VAL A 315 -0.97 -5.55 11.91
N LEU A 316 -1.26 -4.27 11.60
CA LEU A 316 -0.24 -3.23 11.51
C LEU A 316 0.56 -3.02 12.81
N PRO A 317 0.01 -3.22 14.03
CA PRO A 317 0.82 -3.20 15.25
C PRO A 317 2.01 -4.17 15.22
N MET A 318 1.93 -5.29 14.50
CA MET A 318 3.07 -6.20 14.31
C MET A 318 4.19 -5.55 13.48
N PHE A 319 3.85 -4.79 12.44
CA PHE A 319 4.84 -4.04 11.65
C PHE A 319 5.36 -2.82 12.41
N GLY A 320 4.58 -2.26 13.34
CA GLY A 320 5.08 -1.25 14.28
C GLY A 320 6.11 -1.86 15.22
N ARG A 321 5.81 -3.02 15.80
CA ARG A 321 6.70 -3.75 16.72
C ARG A 321 8.14 -3.90 16.21
N ILE A 322 8.32 -4.34 14.96
CA ILE A 322 9.66 -4.54 14.41
C ILE A 322 10.46 -3.22 14.35
N MET A 323 9.78 -2.06 14.36
CA MET A 323 10.39 -0.73 14.32
C MET A 323 10.47 -0.03 15.67
N ASP A 324 9.96 -0.62 16.75
CA ASP A 324 9.84 0.05 18.06
C ASP A 324 11.19 0.36 18.73
N SER A 325 12.29 -0.29 18.32
CA SER A 325 13.65 0.11 18.74
C SER A 325 14.15 1.38 18.03
N GLY A 326 13.54 1.74 16.89
CA GLY A 326 13.95 2.86 16.04
C GLY A 326 15.44 2.82 15.68
N ASN A 327 16.09 3.96 15.83
CA ASN A 327 17.50 4.17 15.48
C ASN A 327 18.42 4.01 16.70
N TYR A 328 17.88 3.55 17.83
CA TYR A 328 18.51 3.71 19.14
C TYR A 328 19.02 2.39 19.70
N ALA A 329 20.15 2.47 20.39
CA ALA A 329 20.77 1.36 21.12
C ALA A 329 20.06 1.11 22.45
N LEU A 330 18.82 0.61 22.40
CA LEU A 330 18.04 0.26 23.59
C LEU A 330 18.32 -1.17 24.05
N ASP A 331 18.62 -1.38 25.34
CA ASP A 331 18.90 -2.73 25.87
C ASP A 331 17.64 -3.62 25.93
N ARG A 332 16.50 -3.03 26.31
CA ARG A 332 15.26 -3.76 26.60
C ARG A 332 14.09 -3.11 25.88
N VAL A 333 13.44 -3.84 24.99
CA VAL A 333 12.23 -3.37 24.31
C VAL A 333 11.14 -4.40 24.45
N ASP A 334 9.97 -3.98 24.94
CA ASP A 334 8.75 -4.80 24.92
C ASP A 334 7.62 -4.09 24.18
N ALA A 335 6.98 -4.84 23.29
CA ALA A 335 5.91 -4.36 22.44
C ALA A 335 4.78 -5.38 22.44
N SER A 336 3.61 -4.92 22.87
CA SER A 336 2.37 -5.70 22.93
C SER A 336 1.20 -4.92 22.34
N GLY A 337 0.11 -5.60 22.03
CA GLY A 337 -1.09 -4.93 21.59
C GLY A 337 -2.23 -5.84 21.22
N GLU A 338 -3.39 -5.25 20.99
CA GLU A 338 -4.62 -5.94 20.61
C GLU A 338 -5.32 -5.13 19.50
N SER A 339 -6.11 -5.81 18.68
CA SER A 339 -6.98 -5.12 17.72
C SER A 339 -8.41 -5.56 17.87
N VAL A 340 -9.31 -4.58 17.93
CA VAL A 340 -10.74 -4.79 18.18
C VAL A 340 -11.58 -4.25 17.03
N VAL A 341 -12.68 -4.93 16.73
CA VAL A 341 -13.65 -4.44 15.75
C VAL A 341 -14.54 -3.35 16.36
N THR A 342 -14.88 -2.35 15.56
CA THR A 342 -15.77 -1.24 15.92
C THR A 342 -16.74 -0.96 14.78
N ASN A 343 -17.87 -0.30 15.04
CA ASN A 343 -18.87 0.08 14.05
C ASN A 343 -18.44 1.26 13.16
N THR A 344 -17.26 1.16 12.58
CA THR A 344 -16.61 2.18 11.75
C THR A 344 -16.04 1.56 10.46
N THR A 345 -15.74 2.38 9.46
CA THR A 345 -15.13 1.93 8.19
C THR A 345 -13.87 1.11 8.43
N PRO A 346 -13.67 -0.07 7.83
CA PRO A 346 -12.48 -0.89 8.05
C PRO A 346 -11.15 -0.12 7.99
N VAL A 347 -10.23 -0.43 8.90
CA VAL A 347 -8.88 0.15 8.91
C VAL A 347 -7.96 -0.68 8.01
N GLY A 348 -7.20 0.01 7.18
CA GLY A 348 -6.26 -0.52 6.22
C GLY A 348 -4.92 0.21 6.27
N ALA A 349 -4.15 0.07 5.20
CA ALA A 349 -2.84 0.70 5.13
C ALA A 349 -2.95 2.16 4.68
N TYR A 350 -2.24 3.05 5.36
CA TYR A 350 -1.95 4.40 4.88
C TYR A 350 -0.47 4.67 5.01
N ARG A 351 0.23 4.88 3.88
CA ARG A 351 1.65 5.24 3.72
C ARG A 351 2.54 4.95 4.94
N GLY A 352 3.34 3.89 4.85
CA GLY A 352 4.15 3.36 5.95
C GLY A 352 3.43 2.23 6.66
N ALA A 353 2.29 2.53 7.31
CA ALA A 353 1.39 1.56 7.95
C ALA A 353 2.10 0.66 8.98
N GLY A 354 2.02 1.07 10.25
CA GLY A 354 2.74 0.49 11.39
C GLY A 354 4.01 1.28 11.74
N ARG A 355 4.84 1.63 10.75
CA ARG A 355 6.15 2.27 11.00
C ARG A 355 6.06 3.75 11.38
N PRO A 356 5.32 4.61 10.66
CA PRO A 356 5.11 5.99 11.10
C PRO A 356 4.51 6.06 12.51
N GLU A 357 3.69 5.08 12.87
CA GLU A 357 3.05 5.00 14.18
C GLU A 357 4.04 4.56 15.28
N ALA A 358 4.93 3.60 15.01
CA ALA A 358 6.06 3.26 15.88
C ALA A 358 7.04 4.43 16.06
N THR A 359 7.45 5.08 14.95
CA THR A 359 8.29 6.29 14.98
C THR A 359 7.62 7.40 15.78
N LEU A 360 6.32 7.64 15.58
CA LEU A 360 5.59 8.64 16.36
C LEU A 360 5.66 8.32 17.86
N ALA A 361 5.39 7.08 18.25
CA ALA A 361 5.39 6.68 19.65
C ALA A 361 6.78 6.85 20.30
N LEU A 362 7.83 6.39 19.63
CA LEU A 362 9.19 6.44 20.13
C LEU A 362 9.74 7.88 20.17
N GLU A 363 9.61 8.63 19.08
CA GLU A 363 10.15 10.00 19.00
C GLU A 363 9.43 10.96 19.95
N ARG A 364 8.12 10.76 20.18
CA ARG A 364 7.36 11.57 21.13
C ARG A 364 7.80 11.31 22.57
N ILE A 365 8.02 10.06 22.96
CA ILE A 365 8.46 9.75 24.33
C ILE A 365 9.91 10.16 24.57
N ILE A 366 10.76 10.13 23.54
CA ILE A 366 12.15 10.65 23.61
C ILE A 366 12.17 12.15 23.88
N ASP A 367 11.30 12.93 23.21
CA ASP A 367 11.19 14.37 23.51
C ASP A 367 10.70 14.64 24.94
N VAL A 368 9.79 13.81 25.46
CA VAL A 368 9.33 13.90 26.86
C VAL A 368 10.46 13.57 27.82
N TYR A 369 11.24 12.52 27.54
CA TYR A 369 12.40 12.12 28.33
C TYR A 369 13.47 13.21 28.34
N ALA A 370 13.79 13.78 27.17
CA ALA A 370 14.74 14.90 27.04
C ALA A 370 14.33 16.09 27.92
N ALA A 371 13.04 16.44 27.92
CA ALA A 371 12.51 17.50 28.76
C ALA A 371 12.62 17.19 30.26
N GLU A 372 12.34 15.94 30.66
CA GLU A 372 12.42 15.49 32.06
C GLU A 372 13.85 15.60 32.62
N ILE A 373 14.85 15.16 31.84
CA ILE A 373 16.27 15.22 32.28
C ILE A 373 16.96 16.56 31.97
N GLY A 374 16.28 17.47 31.26
CA GLY A 374 16.82 18.78 30.87
C GLY A 374 17.91 18.73 29.79
N MET A 375 17.87 17.74 28.89
CA MET A 375 18.83 17.56 27.79
C MET A 375 18.28 18.12 26.47
N ASP A 376 19.14 18.64 25.59
CA ASP A 376 18.71 19.01 24.24
C ASP A 376 18.25 17.75 23.46
N PRO A 377 17.07 17.78 22.79
CA PRO A 377 16.54 16.58 22.13
C PRO A 377 17.39 16.06 20.96
N ALA A 378 18.21 16.88 20.30
CA ALA A 378 19.10 16.40 19.24
C ALA A 378 20.32 15.70 19.85
N GLU A 379 20.83 16.22 20.97
CA GLU A 379 21.95 15.61 21.70
C GLU A 379 21.54 14.28 22.35
N LEU A 380 20.35 14.19 22.95
CA LEU A 380 19.84 12.92 23.48
C LEU A 380 19.78 11.85 22.39
N ARG A 381 19.33 12.22 21.19
CA ARG A 381 19.27 11.28 20.05
C ARG A 381 20.66 10.86 19.60
N ARG A 382 21.58 11.82 19.39
CA ARG A 382 22.96 11.54 19.00
C ARG A 382 23.62 10.55 19.96
N ARG A 383 23.46 10.77 21.26
CA ARG A 383 24.03 9.93 22.32
C ARG A 383 23.57 8.47 22.25
N ASN A 384 22.34 8.24 21.78
CA ASN A 384 21.70 6.92 21.82
C ASN A 384 21.57 6.25 20.45
N PHE A 385 22.08 6.85 19.37
CA PHE A 385 22.05 6.19 18.06
C PHE A 385 22.89 4.91 18.05
N LEU A 386 22.44 3.94 17.25
CA LEU A 386 23.32 2.86 16.79
C LEU A 386 24.45 3.49 15.96
N GLY A 387 25.68 3.09 16.25
CA GLY A 387 26.86 3.52 15.53
C GLY A 387 26.93 2.87 14.15
N LYS A 388 27.56 3.55 13.18
CA LYS A 388 27.71 3.02 11.81
C LYS A 388 28.42 1.67 11.75
N ASP A 389 29.29 1.39 12.72
CA ASP A 389 30.09 0.17 12.81
C ASP A 389 29.34 -0.97 13.53
N ASP A 390 28.11 -0.72 14.02
CA ASP A 390 27.25 -1.74 14.64
C ASP A 390 26.50 -2.59 13.60
N PHE A 391 26.43 -2.14 12.33
CA PHE A 391 25.68 -2.81 11.27
C PHE A 391 26.49 -3.96 10.60
N PRO A 392 25.83 -5.07 10.19
CA PRO A 392 24.40 -5.35 10.33
C PRO A 392 24.00 -5.62 11.79
N TYR A 393 22.81 -5.14 12.18
CA TYR A 393 22.34 -5.16 13.57
C TYR A 393 20.94 -5.75 13.67
N VAL A 394 20.71 -6.66 14.62
CA VAL A 394 19.38 -7.22 14.89
C VAL A 394 18.82 -6.57 16.16
N THR A 395 17.69 -5.87 16.03
CA THR A 395 17.04 -5.22 17.16
C THR A 395 16.42 -6.20 18.14
N GLN A 396 16.13 -5.73 19.35
CA GLN A 396 15.43 -6.48 20.41
C GLN A 396 14.03 -6.91 19.97
N THR A 397 13.43 -6.19 19.03
CA THR A 397 12.14 -6.51 18.43
C THR A 397 12.23 -7.39 17.19
N GLY A 398 13.44 -7.70 16.73
CA GLY A 398 13.74 -8.67 15.67
C GLY A 398 13.87 -8.07 14.26
N ALA A 399 14.01 -6.75 14.12
CA ALA A 399 14.36 -6.16 12.83
C ALA A 399 15.82 -6.42 12.48
N ASP A 400 16.06 -6.89 11.27
CA ASP A 400 17.39 -7.11 10.69
C ASP A 400 17.80 -5.85 9.90
N MET A 401 18.66 -5.03 10.49
CA MET A 401 19.07 -3.75 9.94
C MET A 401 20.36 -3.93 9.13
N ASP A 402 20.34 -3.49 7.87
CA ASP A 402 21.42 -3.71 6.91
C ASP A 402 22.59 -2.74 7.10
N THR A 403 22.32 -1.42 7.12
CA THR A 403 23.31 -0.35 7.23
C THR A 403 22.70 0.91 7.85
N GLY A 404 23.54 1.80 8.40
CA GLY A 404 23.09 3.10 8.91
C GLY A 404 24.26 4.03 9.24
N ASP A 405 24.07 5.33 9.07
CA ASP A 405 24.98 6.39 9.54
C ASP A 405 24.15 7.59 10.04
N TYR A 406 23.54 7.40 11.21
CA TYR A 406 22.54 8.32 11.75
C TYR A 406 23.16 9.62 12.27
N GLU A 407 24.37 9.55 12.82
CA GLU A 407 25.12 10.73 13.27
C GLU A 407 25.47 11.63 12.08
N ALA A 408 25.98 11.07 10.98
CA ALA A 408 26.24 11.85 9.77
C ALA A 408 24.98 12.49 9.19
N ALA A 409 23.83 11.80 9.25
CA ALA A 409 22.56 12.36 8.83
C ALA A 409 22.11 13.55 9.71
N LEU A 410 22.28 13.43 11.04
CA LEU A 410 22.01 14.53 11.97
C LEU A 410 22.95 15.72 11.73
N ASP A 411 24.25 15.48 11.55
CA ASP A 411 25.24 16.52 11.27
C ASP A 411 24.87 17.31 10.01
N LYS A 412 24.42 16.62 8.96
CA LYS A 412 23.94 17.28 7.72
C LYS A 412 22.73 18.18 7.95
N VAL A 413 21.83 17.83 8.85
CA VAL A 413 20.71 18.71 9.24
C VAL A 413 21.22 19.93 9.99
N LEU A 414 22.14 19.73 10.95
CA LEU A 414 22.71 20.81 11.77
C LEU A 414 23.63 21.76 10.97
N GLU A 415 24.24 21.31 9.88
CA GLU A 415 24.97 22.17 8.94
C GLU A 415 24.07 23.21 8.23
N VAL A 416 22.79 22.88 8.04
CA VAL A 416 21.84 23.71 7.26
C VAL A 416 20.90 24.50 8.18
N VAL A 417 20.63 24.00 9.39
CA VAL A 417 19.69 24.59 10.34
C VAL A 417 20.43 25.22 11.50
N ASP A 418 20.33 26.54 11.64
CA ASP A 418 20.89 27.28 12.78
C ASP A 418 20.00 27.10 14.03
N VAL A 419 20.22 25.99 14.73
CA VAL A 419 19.45 25.61 15.92
C VAL A 419 19.60 26.64 17.05
N ASP A 420 20.80 27.20 17.23
CA ASP A 420 21.06 28.20 18.27
C ASP A 420 20.25 29.48 18.03
N ALA A 421 20.20 29.96 16.78
CA ALA A 421 19.36 31.09 16.41
C ALA A 421 17.87 30.79 16.63
N LEU A 422 17.40 29.60 16.27
CA LEU A 422 16.01 29.18 16.48
C LEU A 422 15.67 29.10 17.98
N ARG A 423 16.58 28.60 18.82
CA ARG A 423 16.41 28.55 20.29
C ARG A 423 16.39 29.93 20.92
N ALA A 424 17.29 30.83 20.48
CA ALA A 424 17.29 32.22 20.92
C ALA A 424 15.97 32.93 20.54
N GLU A 425 15.48 32.69 19.32
CA GLU A 425 14.18 33.20 18.89
C GLU A 425 13.02 32.61 19.70
N GLN A 426 13.02 31.30 19.94
CA GLN A 426 12.02 30.61 20.75
C GLN A 426 11.92 31.23 22.15
N ALA A 427 13.06 31.44 22.82
CA ALA A 427 13.10 32.09 24.13
C ALA A 427 12.53 33.53 24.09
N ALA A 428 12.88 34.31 23.05
CA ALA A 428 12.36 35.66 22.87
C ALA A 428 10.83 35.69 22.64
N ARG A 429 10.26 34.69 21.93
CA ARG A 429 8.81 34.57 21.71
C ARG A 429 8.06 34.12 22.95
N ILE A 430 8.64 33.24 23.78
CA ILE A 430 8.04 32.84 25.07
C ILE A 430 7.91 34.04 26.01
N GLY A 431 8.88 34.96 26.01
CA GLY A 431 8.84 36.18 26.82
C GLY A 431 7.89 37.27 26.32
N ASP A 432 7.26 37.09 25.15
CA ASP A 432 6.38 38.08 24.53
C ASP A 432 5.01 37.46 24.18
N PRO A 433 3.96 37.69 24.99
CA PRO A 433 2.65 37.09 24.78
C PRO A 433 1.94 37.61 23.52
N THR A 434 2.48 38.62 22.84
CA THR A 434 1.94 39.13 21.57
C THR A 434 2.45 38.37 20.35
N ARG A 435 3.49 37.54 20.52
CA ARG A 435 4.10 36.76 19.43
C ARG A 435 3.59 35.31 19.45
N PRO A 436 3.38 34.70 18.27
CA PRO A 436 3.09 33.26 18.21
C PRO A 436 4.24 32.43 18.77
N LEU A 437 3.93 31.41 19.58
CA LEU A 437 4.94 30.48 20.08
C LEU A 437 5.67 29.79 18.91
N LEU A 438 6.97 29.53 19.11
CA LEU A 438 7.80 28.77 18.16
C LEU A 438 8.08 27.39 18.76
N GLY A 439 7.69 26.33 18.06
CA GLY A 439 8.06 24.95 18.36
C GLY A 439 9.19 24.49 17.44
N ILE A 440 10.14 23.73 17.99
CA ILE A 440 11.23 23.09 17.24
C ILE A 440 11.12 21.61 17.55
N GLY A 441 10.71 20.81 16.56
CA GLY A 441 10.49 19.38 16.70
C GLY A 441 11.60 18.59 16.01
N TRP A 442 11.99 17.47 16.61
CA TRP A 442 12.98 16.55 16.08
C TRP A 442 12.31 15.19 15.83
N ALA A 443 12.73 14.52 14.76
CA ALA A 443 12.36 13.14 14.48
C ALA A 443 13.52 12.47 13.75
N ALA A 444 14.17 11.51 14.40
CA ALA A 444 15.09 10.59 13.76
C ALA A 444 14.36 9.26 13.55
N TYR A 445 14.38 8.75 12.32
CA TYR A 445 13.67 7.52 11.99
C TYR A 445 14.50 6.64 11.07
N VAL A 446 14.20 5.36 11.10
CA VAL A 446 14.65 4.32 10.18
C VAL A 446 13.38 3.68 9.65
N GLU A 447 13.42 3.18 8.43
CA GLU A 447 12.25 2.62 7.76
C GLU A 447 12.61 1.27 7.17
N ILE A 448 11.81 0.25 7.48
CA ILE A 448 11.84 -1.01 6.76
C ILE A 448 10.98 -0.91 5.50
N THR A 449 11.60 -1.09 4.33
CA THR A 449 10.90 -1.27 3.07
C THR A 449 10.78 -2.77 2.75
N ASN A 450 9.76 -3.17 1.99
CA ASN A 450 9.46 -4.58 1.69
C ASN A 450 9.36 -5.51 2.93
N PRO A 451 8.48 -5.22 3.91
CA PRO A 451 8.46 -5.89 5.21
C PRO A 451 8.02 -7.36 5.17
N LEU A 452 7.46 -7.81 4.04
CA LEU A 452 6.90 -9.15 3.86
C LEU A 452 7.82 -10.08 3.06
N SER A 453 8.97 -9.59 2.58
CA SER A 453 9.93 -10.34 1.77
C SER A 453 9.27 -11.12 0.61
N ALA A 454 8.22 -10.55 0.01
CA ALA A 454 7.47 -11.19 -1.06
C ALA A 454 8.22 -11.07 -2.41
N PRO A 455 8.20 -12.12 -3.25
CA PRO A 455 8.84 -12.08 -4.57
C PRO A 455 8.18 -11.05 -5.49
N GLU A 456 8.89 -10.69 -6.56
CA GLU A 456 8.35 -9.84 -7.63
C GLU A 456 8.73 -10.38 -9.00
N PHE A 457 7.93 -10.03 -10.01
CA PHE A 457 8.19 -10.35 -11.40
C PHE A 457 8.81 -9.18 -12.17
N GLY A 458 9.81 -9.50 -12.97
CA GLY A 458 10.38 -8.63 -14.00
C GLY A 458 10.77 -9.47 -15.21
N SER A 459 10.57 -8.94 -16.41
CA SER A 459 11.11 -9.48 -17.66
C SER A 459 11.69 -8.37 -18.51
N CYS A 460 12.60 -8.75 -19.40
CA CYS A 460 13.22 -7.86 -20.38
C CYS A 460 13.23 -8.60 -21.73
N GLU A 461 12.74 -7.94 -22.77
CA GLU A 461 12.70 -8.45 -24.14
C GLU A 461 13.29 -7.39 -25.07
N ILE A 462 14.28 -7.78 -25.88
CA ILE A 462 14.78 -6.95 -26.97
C ILE A 462 13.92 -7.25 -28.21
N ARG A 463 13.28 -6.22 -28.74
CA ARG A 463 12.45 -6.31 -29.95
C ARG A 463 13.32 -6.30 -31.21
N PRO A 464 12.80 -6.74 -32.36
CA PRO A 464 13.56 -6.78 -33.62
C PRO A 464 14.18 -5.44 -34.06
N ASP A 465 13.57 -4.30 -33.66
CA ASP A 465 14.09 -2.96 -33.95
C ASP A 465 15.15 -2.45 -32.94
N GLY A 466 15.55 -3.30 -31.99
CA GLY A 466 16.50 -2.98 -30.93
C GLY A 466 15.91 -2.14 -29.79
N SER A 467 14.59 -1.93 -29.74
CA SER A 467 13.89 -1.36 -28.57
C SER A 467 13.67 -2.42 -27.49
N VAL A 468 13.27 -2.01 -26.29
CA VAL A 468 13.07 -2.93 -25.16
C VAL A 468 11.61 -2.91 -24.70
N LEU A 469 11.07 -4.07 -24.39
CA LEU A 469 9.86 -4.23 -23.59
C LEU A 469 10.21 -4.79 -22.21
N LEU A 470 9.81 -4.06 -21.17
CA LEU A 470 9.86 -4.51 -19.78
C LEU A 470 8.44 -4.83 -19.30
N LEU A 471 8.25 -6.03 -18.74
CA LEU A 471 7.05 -6.36 -17.98
C LEU A 471 7.40 -6.41 -16.50
N THR A 472 6.55 -5.82 -15.66
CA THR A 472 6.75 -5.83 -14.20
C THR A 472 5.47 -6.19 -13.46
N GLY A 473 5.62 -6.95 -12.38
CA GLY A 473 4.52 -7.26 -11.46
C GLY A 473 4.21 -6.12 -10.46
N SER A 474 5.04 -5.07 -10.41
CA SER A 474 4.78 -3.85 -9.64
C SER A 474 3.81 -2.93 -10.39
N SER A 475 2.85 -2.32 -9.70
CA SER A 475 1.78 -1.52 -10.31
C SER A 475 2.01 -0.02 -10.12
N ALA A 476 2.11 0.73 -11.21
CA ALA A 476 2.34 2.18 -11.13
C ALA A 476 1.07 2.95 -10.70
N HIS A 477 1.23 3.94 -9.82
CA HIS A 477 0.16 4.84 -9.38
C HIS A 477 0.72 6.22 -9.00
N GLY A 478 1.64 6.73 -9.82
CA GLY A 478 2.21 8.09 -9.74
C GLY A 478 3.68 8.22 -9.29
N GLN A 479 4.31 7.13 -8.84
CA GLN A 479 5.65 7.14 -8.24
C GLN A 479 6.83 7.01 -9.23
N GLY A 480 6.59 7.05 -10.55
CA GLY A 480 7.66 7.11 -11.54
C GLY A 480 8.17 5.80 -12.13
N HIS A 481 7.45 4.67 -11.97
CA HIS A 481 7.94 3.34 -12.38
C HIS A 481 8.31 3.23 -13.86
N TYR A 482 7.53 3.82 -14.77
CA TYR A 482 7.84 3.81 -16.20
C TYR A 482 9.22 4.40 -16.50
N THR A 483 9.60 5.42 -15.74
CA THR A 483 10.89 6.10 -15.88
C THR A 483 12.00 5.34 -15.16
N THR A 484 11.80 4.99 -13.88
CA THR A 484 12.85 4.42 -13.04
C THR A 484 13.24 3.01 -13.49
N PHE A 485 12.29 2.16 -13.90
CA PHE A 485 12.62 0.83 -14.43
C PHE A 485 13.27 0.91 -15.81
N ALA A 486 12.87 1.86 -16.66
CA ALA A 486 13.56 2.11 -17.92
C ALA A 486 15.01 2.59 -17.71
N GLN A 487 15.28 3.41 -16.69
CA GLN A 487 16.65 3.81 -16.34
C GLN A 487 17.53 2.62 -15.97
N LEU A 488 17.01 1.65 -15.20
CA LEU A 488 17.74 0.44 -14.83
C LEU A 488 18.12 -0.39 -16.06
N ALA A 489 17.18 -0.61 -16.98
CA ALA A 489 17.48 -1.36 -18.19
C ALA A 489 18.42 -0.59 -19.14
N SER A 490 18.26 0.74 -19.24
CA SER A 490 19.13 1.61 -20.02
C SER A 490 20.59 1.56 -19.52
N GLU A 491 20.79 1.56 -18.20
CA GLU A 491 22.14 1.44 -17.59
C GLU A 491 22.88 0.19 -18.07
N LEU A 492 22.19 -0.94 -18.13
CA LEU A 492 22.77 -2.23 -18.48
C LEU A 492 22.91 -2.45 -19.98
N THR A 493 21.99 -1.90 -20.78
CA THR A 493 21.93 -2.17 -22.23
C THR A 493 22.59 -1.07 -23.07
N GLY A 494 22.70 0.15 -22.55
CA GLY A 494 23.02 1.35 -23.34
C GLY A 494 21.90 1.79 -24.28
N ILE A 495 20.73 1.12 -24.26
CA ILE A 495 19.58 1.52 -25.06
C ILE A 495 18.97 2.79 -24.45
N PRO A 496 18.70 3.85 -25.24
CA PRO A 496 18.08 5.07 -24.74
C PRO A 496 16.74 4.83 -24.02
N VAL A 497 16.54 5.53 -22.89
CA VAL A 497 15.34 5.39 -22.03
C VAL A 497 14.02 5.56 -22.81
N ASP A 498 13.98 6.43 -23.81
CA ASP A 498 12.79 6.65 -24.67
C ASP A 498 12.42 5.41 -25.49
N LYS A 499 13.39 4.55 -25.84
CA LYS A 499 13.20 3.27 -26.54
C LYS A 499 12.87 2.07 -25.63
N ILE A 500 12.65 2.30 -24.33
CA ILE A 500 12.35 1.23 -23.36
C ILE A 500 10.91 1.36 -22.88
N GLU A 501 10.02 0.51 -23.36
CA GLU A 501 8.62 0.45 -22.93
C GLU A 501 8.49 -0.34 -21.62
N VAL A 502 7.69 0.15 -20.68
CA VAL A 502 7.39 -0.55 -19.42
C VAL A 502 5.89 -0.80 -19.35
N ARG A 503 5.49 -2.06 -19.16
CA ARG A 503 4.09 -2.46 -18.98
C ARG A 503 3.88 -3.18 -17.65
N HIS A 504 2.71 -2.95 -17.08
CA HIS A 504 2.26 -3.49 -15.79
C HIS A 504 0.73 -3.53 -15.77
N GLY A 505 0.14 -4.05 -14.71
CA GLY A 505 -1.27 -3.83 -14.40
C GLY A 505 -2.27 -4.76 -15.10
N ASP A 506 -1.91 -5.38 -16.23
CA ASP A 506 -2.75 -6.35 -16.94
C ASP A 506 -2.36 -7.79 -16.57
N THR A 507 -3.24 -8.52 -15.89
CA THR A 507 -2.94 -9.88 -15.40
C THR A 507 -2.84 -10.93 -16.51
N ASP A 508 -3.29 -10.62 -17.73
CA ASP A 508 -3.12 -11.49 -18.88
C ASP A 508 -1.79 -11.30 -19.59
N GLU A 509 -1.26 -10.08 -19.61
CA GLU A 509 0.07 -9.80 -20.13
C GLU A 509 1.15 -10.15 -19.09
N VAL A 510 0.91 -9.77 -17.83
CA VAL A 510 1.78 -10.03 -16.70
C VAL A 510 1.15 -11.12 -15.84
N LYS A 511 1.59 -12.38 -15.98
CA LYS A 511 0.90 -13.52 -15.34
C LYS A 511 1.04 -13.60 -13.82
N ARG A 512 2.07 -12.98 -13.25
CA ARG A 512 2.35 -12.96 -11.80
C ARG A 512 2.94 -11.62 -11.38
N GLY A 513 2.63 -11.19 -10.15
CA GLY A 513 3.14 -9.93 -9.62
C GLY A 513 2.77 -9.71 -8.15
N GLY A 514 3.61 -8.96 -7.46
CA GLY A 514 3.44 -8.61 -6.05
C GLY A 514 2.74 -7.26 -5.82
N GLY A 515 2.49 -6.48 -6.88
CA GLY A 515 1.93 -5.14 -6.78
C GLY A 515 2.84 -4.14 -6.05
N THR A 516 2.28 -2.97 -5.75
CA THR A 516 3.04 -1.88 -5.12
C THR A 516 2.47 -1.47 -3.76
N GLY A 517 3.29 -1.61 -2.72
CA GLY A 517 3.03 -1.18 -1.35
C GLY A 517 4.26 -1.37 -0.46
N GLY A 518 4.29 -0.76 0.73
CA GLY A 518 5.43 -0.88 1.66
C GLY A 518 6.79 -0.47 1.06
N SER A 519 6.78 0.48 0.12
CA SER A 519 7.96 0.99 -0.59
C SER A 519 8.84 -0.07 -1.27
N ARG A 520 8.26 -1.23 -1.63
CA ARG A 520 9.03 -2.38 -2.13
C ARG A 520 9.46 -2.32 -3.60
N SER A 521 8.84 -1.46 -4.41
CA SER A 521 8.87 -1.63 -5.88
C SER A 521 10.24 -1.46 -6.51
N LEU A 522 11.06 -0.50 -6.07
CA LEU A 522 12.43 -0.39 -6.60
C LEU A 522 13.33 -1.50 -6.02
N GLN A 523 13.21 -1.80 -4.73
CA GLN A 523 14.06 -2.78 -4.05
C GLN A 523 13.86 -4.20 -4.59
N VAL A 524 12.62 -4.61 -4.86
CA VAL A 524 12.32 -5.97 -5.34
C VAL A 524 12.01 -5.99 -6.83
N GLY A 525 11.11 -5.11 -7.29
CA GLY A 525 10.75 -5.03 -8.71
C GLY A 525 11.87 -4.48 -9.58
N GLY A 526 12.57 -3.44 -9.11
CA GLY A 526 13.75 -2.92 -9.78
C GLY A 526 14.87 -3.97 -9.85
N THR A 527 15.12 -4.72 -8.78
CA THR A 527 16.07 -5.85 -8.78
C THR A 527 15.64 -6.94 -9.77
N ALA A 528 14.35 -7.29 -9.84
CA ALA A 528 13.86 -8.26 -10.82
C ALA A 528 14.09 -7.79 -12.28
N ILE A 529 13.86 -6.50 -12.57
CA ILE A 529 14.16 -5.90 -13.88
C ILE A 529 15.66 -5.89 -14.16
N TRP A 530 16.48 -5.54 -13.16
CA TRP A 530 17.92 -5.51 -13.27
C TRP A 530 18.48 -6.90 -13.61
N GLU A 531 18.10 -7.92 -12.85
CA GLU A 531 18.55 -9.30 -13.10
C GLU A 531 18.05 -9.82 -14.45
N ALA A 532 16.78 -9.59 -14.80
CA ALA A 532 16.25 -9.99 -16.11
C ALA A 532 17.01 -9.32 -17.27
N THR A 533 17.31 -8.02 -17.15
CA THR A 533 18.06 -7.28 -18.16
C THR A 533 19.51 -7.75 -18.24
N LYS A 534 20.15 -8.03 -17.10
CA LYS A 534 21.50 -8.57 -17.05
C LYS A 534 21.58 -9.93 -17.74
N THR A 535 20.61 -10.82 -17.52
CA THR A 535 20.53 -12.10 -18.22
C THR A 535 20.43 -11.92 -19.73
N VAL A 536 19.59 -10.99 -20.20
CA VAL A 536 19.48 -10.65 -21.63
C VAL A 536 20.79 -10.13 -22.20
N VAL A 537 21.53 -9.29 -21.47
CA VAL A 537 22.85 -8.79 -21.90
C VAL A 537 23.86 -9.92 -22.06
N GLU A 538 23.88 -10.89 -21.13
CA GLU A 538 24.80 -12.03 -21.25
C GLU A 538 24.43 -12.94 -22.44
N GLN A 539 23.14 -13.23 -22.65
CA GLN A 539 22.68 -13.96 -23.84
C GLN A 539 23.00 -13.22 -25.14
N ALA A 540 22.84 -11.90 -25.15
CA ALA A 540 23.15 -11.05 -26.30
C ALA A 540 24.64 -11.07 -26.65
N LYS A 541 25.54 -11.17 -25.66
CA LYS A 541 26.98 -11.32 -25.92
C LYS A 541 27.31 -12.63 -26.62
N GLU A 542 26.62 -13.73 -26.28
CA GLU A 542 26.81 -15.02 -26.96
C GLU A 542 26.42 -14.91 -28.43
N LEU A 543 25.24 -14.36 -28.72
CA LEU A 543 24.77 -14.13 -30.09
C LEU A 543 25.65 -13.12 -30.86
N ALA A 544 26.10 -12.06 -30.19
CA ALA A 544 27.00 -11.09 -30.79
C ALA A 544 28.37 -11.70 -31.13
N ALA A 545 28.83 -12.68 -30.35
CA ALA A 545 30.06 -13.40 -30.63
C ALA A 545 29.97 -14.20 -31.93
N ASP A 546 28.82 -14.84 -32.18
CA ASP A 546 28.57 -15.57 -33.42
C ASP A 546 28.59 -14.63 -34.63
N VAL A 547 27.93 -13.47 -34.54
CA VAL A 547 27.92 -12.46 -35.61
C VAL A 547 29.30 -11.86 -35.86
N LEU A 548 30.09 -11.65 -34.80
CA LEU A 548 31.43 -11.07 -34.86
C LEU A 548 32.55 -12.10 -35.09
N GLU A 549 32.19 -13.39 -35.23
CA GLU A 549 33.11 -14.53 -35.35
C GLU A 549 34.19 -14.55 -34.24
N ALA A 550 33.79 -14.27 -33.00
CA ALA A 550 34.68 -14.13 -31.85
C ALA A 550 34.32 -15.09 -30.72
N ASN A 551 35.18 -15.18 -29.70
CA ASN A 551 34.85 -15.89 -28.47
C ASN A 551 33.89 -15.03 -27.63
N PRO A 552 32.78 -15.57 -27.08
CA PRO A 552 31.88 -14.83 -26.19
C PRO A 552 32.58 -14.13 -25.02
N ALA A 553 33.65 -14.72 -24.49
CA ALA A 553 34.44 -14.14 -23.41
C ALA A 553 35.17 -12.83 -23.80
N ASP A 554 35.38 -12.61 -25.10
CA ASP A 554 36.02 -11.42 -25.64
C ASP A 554 35.01 -10.34 -26.06
N ILE A 555 33.71 -10.60 -25.97
CA ILE A 555 32.66 -9.63 -26.32
C ILE A 555 32.38 -8.68 -25.16
N VAL A 556 32.42 -7.39 -25.46
CA VAL A 556 32.04 -6.31 -24.55
C VAL A 556 30.87 -5.52 -25.14
N LEU A 557 29.96 -5.10 -24.26
CA LEU A 557 28.92 -4.13 -24.57
C LEU A 557 29.39 -2.74 -24.10
N ASP A 558 29.49 -1.79 -25.03
CA ASP A 558 29.66 -0.38 -24.69
C ASP A 558 28.28 0.22 -24.40
N THR A 559 27.96 0.45 -23.13
CA THR A 559 26.67 1.06 -22.72
C THR A 559 26.57 2.55 -23.04
N GLY A 560 27.67 3.21 -23.44
CA GLY A 560 27.66 4.58 -23.94
C GLY A 560 27.11 4.68 -25.36
N THR A 561 27.24 3.63 -26.17
CA THR A 561 26.77 3.57 -27.56
C THR A 561 25.67 2.53 -27.79
N GLY A 562 25.50 1.58 -26.87
CA GLY A 562 24.58 0.46 -27.00
C GLY A 562 25.02 -0.54 -28.06
N THR A 563 26.33 -0.75 -28.22
CA THR A 563 26.90 -1.63 -29.27
C THR A 563 27.87 -2.65 -28.69
N PHE A 564 27.89 -3.83 -29.30
CA PHE A 564 28.81 -4.93 -28.97
C PHE A 564 30.07 -4.84 -29.83
N ALA A 565 31.21 -5.18 -29.24
CA ALA A 565 32.50 -5.20 -29.92
C ALA A 565 33.42 -6.28 -29.33
N VAL A 566 34.46 -6.66 -30.09
CA VAL A 566 35.55 -7.50 -29.56
C VAL A 566 36.51 -6.64 -28.73
N THR A 567 36.89 -7.14 -27.56
CA THR A 567 37.81 -6.47 -26.63
C THR A 567 39.10 -6.06 -27.34
N GLY A 568 39.46 -4.77 -27.24
CA GLY A 568 40.67 -4.22 -27.85
C GLY A 568 40.58 -3.92 -29.35
N SER A 569 39.44 -4.20 -30.01
CA SER A 569 39.22 -3.92 -31.43
C SER A 569 37.87 -3.21 -31.69
N PRO A 570 37.72 -1.94 -31.26
CA PRO A 570 36.43 -1.23 -31.31
C PRO A 570 36.00 -0.77 -32.72
N SER A 571 36.73 -1.13 -33.79
CA SER A 571 36.44 -0.68 -35.15
C SER A 571 35.30 -1.43 -35.84
N VAL A 572 34.93 -2.61 -35.34
CA VAL A 572 33.78 -3.40 -35.82
C VAL A 572 32.84 -3.57 -34.64
N THR A 573 31.64 -3.04 -34.79
CA THR A 573 30.60 -3.12 -33.76
C THR A 573 29.27 -3.50 -34.39
N ILE A 574 28.41 -4.13 -33.60
CA ILE A 574 27.02 -4.41 -33.98
C ILE A 574 26.06 -3.88 -32.91
N GLY A 575 24.85 -3.53 -33.32
CA GLY A 575 23.81 -3.02 -32.44
C GLY A 575 22.83 -4.09 -31.97
N TRP A 576 21.96 -3.71 -31.05
CA TRP A 576 20.90 -4.57 -30.51
C TRP A 576 19.94 -5.13 -31.56
N SER A 577 19.66 -4.41 -32.65
CA SER A 577 18.80 -4.92 -33.73
C SER A 577 19.43 -6.07 -34.52
N GLU A 578 20.76 -6.05 -34.70
CA GLU A 578 21.49 -7.14 -35.37
C GLU A 578 21.53 -8.37 -34.47
N VAL A 579 21.73 -8.19 -33.17
CA VAL A 579 21.66 -9.28 -32.18
C VAL A 579 20.25 -9.88 -32.12
N ALA A 580 19.19 -9.04 -32.13
CA ALA A 580 17.82 -9.52 -32.14
C ALA A 580 17.46 -10.29 -33.42
N ALA A 581 17.99 -9.89 -34.57
CA ALA A 581 17.85 -10.64 -35.82
C ALA A 581 18.52 -12.02 -35.73
N GLN A 582 19.73 -12.09 -35.17
CA GLN A 582 20.44 -13.35 -34.95
C GLN A 582 19.67 -14.29 -34.01
N ALA A 583 19.06 -13.75 -32.95
CA ALA A 583 18.24 -14.54 -32.03
C ALA A 583 17.05 -15.19 -32.75
N ALA A 584 16.37 -14.45 -33.62
CA ALA A 584 15.22 -14.96 -34.37
C ALA A 584 15.59 -16.08 -35.35
N GLU A 585 16.78 -16.03 -35.95
CA GLU A 585 17.29 -17.09 -36.82
C GLU A 585 17.68 -18.37 -36.05
N ALA A 586 18.01 -18.26 -34.76
CA ALA A 586 18.38 -19.40 -33.92
C ALA A 586 17.17 -20.18 -33.35
N ASP A 587 15.99 -19.55 -33.32
CA ASP A 587 14.72 -20.16 -32.87
C ASP A 587 13.96 -20.89 -34.01
N GLU A 588 14.39 -20.72 -35.27
CA GLU A 588 13.93 -21.48 -36.46
C GLU A 588 14.73 -22.78 -36.67
#